data_AF-A0A922LVN5-F1
#
_entry.id   AF-A0A922LVN5-F1
#
_cell.length_a   1.000
_cell.length_b   1.000
_cell.length_c   1.000
_cell.angle_alpha   90.00
_cell.angle_beta   90.00
_cell.angle_gamma   90.00
#
_symmetry.space_group_name_H-M   'P 1'
#
loop_
_entity.id
_entity.type
_entity.pdbx_description
1 polymer ?
#
loop_
_entity_poly.entity_id
_entity_poly.type
_entity_poly.pdbx_seq_one_letter_code
_entity_poly.pdbx_strand_id
1 'polypeptide(L)'
;MFTKLPEFRVDRIETAEMFLSKVQNYLNSLEYNYTGMQFFQINRGASIVRLEEVVKMIMLASLPIKCLEATILAIFLTQGQEYLKRFTISFVSEFNGKVFRHVVLGIYSSGLFGALGLSRRENLMYKPLNFPSLSLLINNYTQGYHGHHHKLLRVKIGLPISHRPYMLEKIQWKGIIIPFNKGYTKKDINNILDHYSRFLRGSTNAIIKKSLPNISSDSFKTAKKQQNPSYRKVIRLGMVRNKSDNKVSSSLSISSTWRSVTNLPIINSKLARSQTSTNSYEVRI
;
A
#
# COMPACT_ATOMS: atom_id res chain seq x y z
N MET A 1 -13.64 -30.97 15.89
CA MET A 1 -14.27 -29.91 16.69
C MET A 1 -13.97 -28.59 15.97
N PHE A 2 -14.96 -27.95 15.34
CA PHE A 2 -14.72 -26.69 14.63
C PHE A 2 -14.57 -25.56 15.64
N THR A 3 -13.36 -25.02 15.78
CA THR A 3 -13.12 -23.82 16.58
C THR A 3 -13.85 -22.64 15.96
N LYS A 4 -14.73 -21.99 16.73
CA LYS A 4 -15.44 -20.79 16.27
C LYS A 4 -14.41 -19.71 15.92
N LEU A 5 -14.49 -19.16 14.70
CA LEU A 5 -13.64 -18.05 14.29
C LEU A 5 -13.81 -16.87 15.28
N PRO A 6 -12.72 -16.20 15.71
CA PRO A 6 -12.82 -15.10 16.65
C PRO A 6 -13.56 -13.91 16.01
N GLU A 7 -14.75 -13.62 16.53
CA GLU A 7 -15.55 -12.46 16.15
C GLU A 7 -15.15 -11.24 16.98
N PHE A 8 -14.46 -10.29 16.35
CA PHE A 8 -14.13 -9.00 16.98
C PHE A 8 -15.31 -8.02 16.83
N ARG A 9 -16.37 -8.25 17.62
CA ARG A 9 -17.46 -7.27 17.78
C ARG A 9 -17.00 -6.17 18.75
N VAL A 10 -17.32 -4.91 18.42
CA VAL A 10 -17.18 -3.80 19.37
C VAL A 10 -18.45 -3.75 20.21
N ASP A 11 -18.32 -4.11 21.48
CA ASP A 11 -19.33 -3.83 22.48
C ASP A 11 -19.43 -2.32 22.69
N ARG A 12 -20.63 -1.80 23.00
CA ARG A 12 -20.90 -0.34 23.08
C ARG A 12 -20.07 0.45 24.11
N ILE A 13 -19.27 -0.23 24.90
CA ILE A 13 -18.46 0.30 26.01
C ILE A 13 -16.95 0.25 25.68
N GLU A 14 -16.54 -0.46 24.63
CA GLU A 14 -15.12 -0.68 24.33
C GLU A 14 -14.45 0.54 23.66
N THR A 15 -13.30 0.97 24.22
CA THR A 15 -12.47 2.02 23.62
C THR A 15 -11.66 1.49 22.43
N ALA A 16 -11.27 2.39 21.52
CA ALA A 16 -10.42 2.07 20.39
C ALA A 16 -9.10 1.38 20.82
N GLU A 17 -8.51 1.77 21.95
CA GLU A 17 -7.27 1.19 22.45
C GLU A 17 -7.47 -0.23 23.01
N MET A 18 -8.55 -0.46 23.77
CA MET A 18 -8.91 -1.80 24.25
C MET A 18 -9.17 -2.77 23.08
N PHE A 19 -9.92 -2.32 22.07
CA PHE A 19 -10.17 -3.10 20.86
C PHE A 19 -8.87 -3.47 20.12
N LEU A 20 -7.98 -2.48 19.91
CA LEU A 20 -6.67 -2.72 19.28
C LEU A 20 -5.79 -3.66 20.12
N SER A 21 -5.87 -3.58 21.46
CA SER A 21 -5.19 -4.50 22.37
C SER A 21 -5.71 -5.94 22.23
N LYS A 22 -7.03 -6.15 22.18
CA LYS A 22 -7.63 -7.48 21.89
C LYS A 22 -7.13 -8.04 20.56
N VAL A 23 -7.14 -7.25 19.49
CA VAL A 23 -6.65 -7.67 18.17
C VAL A 23 -5.17 -8.02 18.23
N GLN A 24 -4.34 -7.19 18.88
CA GLN A 24 -2.91 -7.48 19.02
C GLN A 24 -2.63 -8.73 19.86
N ASN A 25 -3.39 -8.96 20.94
CA ASN A 25 -3.24 -10.15 21.78
C ASN A 25 -3.56 -11.43 20.98
N TYR A 26 -4.55 -11.40 20.09
CA TYR A 26 -4.81 -12.51 19.18
C TYR A 26 -3.71 -12.70 18.13
N LEU A 27 -3.09 -11.63 17.61
CA LEU A 27 -1.89 -11.76 16.77
C LEU A 27 -0.74 -12.39 17.57
N ASN A 28 -0.55 -12.00 18.83
CA ASN A 28 0.50 -12.52 19.70
C ASN A 28 0.28 -14.01 20.02
N SER A 29 -0.96 -14.46 20.24
CA SER A 29 -1.28 -15.87 20.53
C SER A 29 -1.06 -16.83 19.35
N LEU A 30 -0.89 -16.30 18.13
CA LEU A 30 -0.43 -17.10 16.99
C LEU A 30 1.09 -17.27 16.97
N GLU A 31 1.85 -16.47 17.73
CA GLU A 31 3.31 -16.41 17.76
C GLU A 31 4.00 -15.95 16.45
N TYR A 32 5.26 -15.53 16.57
CA TYR A 32 6.11 -15.22 15.41
C TYR A 32 6.75 -16.50 14.85
N ASN A 33 6.64 -16.72 13.55
CA ASN A 33 7.22 -17.90 12.91
C ASN A 33 8.76 -17.82 12.74
N TYR A 34 9.47 -18.58 13.58
CA TYR A 34 10.94 -18.73 13.53
C TYR A 34 11.43 -19.92 12.69
N THR A 35 10.55 -20.81 12.20
CA THR A 35 10.90 -22.10 11.57
C THR A 35 11.65 -22.01 10.23
N GLY A 36 11.83 -20.81 9.67
CA GLY A 36 12.33 -20.60 8.32
C GLY A 36 11.26 -20.80 7.23
N MET A 37 10.45 -21.87 7.34
CA MET A 37 9.30 -22.13 6.47
C MET A 37 8.24 -21.02 6.55
N GLN A 38 7.41 -20.87 5.51
CA GLN A 38 6.24 -19.99 5.49
C GLN A 38 4.99 -20.84 5.22
N PHE A 39 4.06 -20.86 6.17
CA PHE A 39 2.85 -21.68 6.08
C PHE A 39 1.79 -21.04 5.15
N PHE A 40 1.66 -19.71 5.15
CA PHE A 40 0.62 -19.02 4.39
C PHE A 40 1.21 -18.10 3.34
N GLN A 41 1.04 -18.44 2.06
CA GLN A 41 1.56 -17.63 0.96
C GLN A 41 0.68 -16.39 0.71
N ILE A 42 1.25 -15.20 0.90
CA ILE A 42 0.57 -13.92 0.68
C ILE A 42 1.14 -13.20 -0.54
N ASN A 43 0.35 -13.16 -1.60
CA ASN A 43 0.61 -12.32 -2.76
C ASN A 43 0.07 -10.89 -2.51
N ARG A 44 0.97 -9.90 -2.41
CA ARG A 44 0.59 -8.49 -2.25
C ARG A 44 -0.25 -7.92 -3.40
N GLY A 45 -0.23 -8.55 -4.59
CA GLY A 45 -1.04 -8.20 -5.75
C GLY A 45 -2.38 -8.94 -5.86
N ALA A 46 -2.75 -9.75 -4.86
CA ALA A 46 -4.04 -10.43 -4.81
C ALA A 46 -5.21 -9.44 -4.56
N SER A 47 -6.42 -9.87 -4.90
CA SER A 47 -7.66 -9.21 -4.53
C SER A 47 -8.01 -9.44 -3.05
N ILE A 48 -8.92 -8.62 -2.51
CA ILE A 48 -9.43 -8.80 -1.14
C ILE A 48 -9.99 -10.21 -0.92
N VAL A 49 -10.85 -10.73 -1.81
CA VAL A 49 -11.41 -12.10 -1.65
C VAL A 49 -10.31 -13.16 -1.51
N ARG A 50 -9.25 -13.10 -2.32
CA ARG A 50 -8.15 -14.08 -2.23
C ARG A 50 -7.30 -13.89 -0.97
N LEU A 51 -7.23 -12.68 -0.41
CA LEU A 51 -6.59 -12.44 0.89
C LEU A 51 -7.47 -12.91 2.06
N GLU A 52 -8.80 -12.80 1.94
CA GLU A 52 -9.78 -13.27 2.91
C GLU A 52 -9.74 -14.79 3.06
N GLU A 53 -9.64 -15.53 1.95
CA GLU A 53 -9.42 -16.98 1.95
C GLU A 53 -8.18 -17.36 2.76
N VAL A 54 -7.06 -16.65 2.58
CA VAL A 54 -5.82 -16.90 3.34
C VAL A 54 -6.00 -16.54 4.82
N VAL A 55 -6.76 -15.49 5.15
CA VAL A 55 -7.09 -15.13 6.54
C VAL A 55 -7.92 -16.22 7.22
N LYS A 56 -8.94 -16.76 6.55
CA LYS A 56 -9.73 -17.89 7.05
C LYS A 56 -8.82 -19.10 7.31
N MET A 57 -7.88 -19.40 6.42
CA MET A 57 -6.90 -20.46 6.64
C MET A 57 -5.97 -20.20 7.83
N ILE A 58 -5.50 -18.95 8.04
CA ILE A 58 -4.69 -18.58 9.23
C ILE A 58 -5.49 -18.80 10.51
N MET A 59 -6.73 -18.33 10.57
CA MET A 59 -7.58 -18.43 11.75
C MET A 59 -7.98 -19.88 12.06
N LEU A 60 -8.24 -20.71 11.04
CA LEU A 60 -8.59 -22.12 11.21
C LEU A 60 -7.37 -22.97 11.61
N ALA A 61 -6.20 -22.76 11.01
CA ALA A 61 -5.01 -23.57 11.27
C ALA A 61 -4.27 -23.13 12.54
N SER A 62 -4.43 -21.87 12.98
CA SER A 62 -3.80 -21.29 14.19
C SER A 62 -2.28 -21.54 14.28
N LEU A 63 -1.58 -21.46 13.14
CA LEU A 63 -0.13 -21.68 13.05
C LEU A 63 0.67 -20.36 13.13
N PRO A 64 1.96 -20.40 13.53
CA PRO A 64 2.83 -19.24 13.58
C PRO A 64 2.95 -18.46 12.27
N ILE A 65 2.86 -17.13 12.40
CA ILE A 65 2.81 -16.18 11.28
C ILE A 65 3.97 -15.17 11.34
N LYS A 66 4.26 -14.51 10.21
CA LYS A 66 5.24 -13.43 10.10
C LYS A 66 4.53 -12.08 9.90
N CYS A 67 5.32 -11.00 9.86
CA CYS A 67 4.82 -9.62 9.82
C CYS A 67 3.81 -9.31 8.69
N LEU A 68 3.94 -9.95 7.52
CA LEU A 68 3.01 -9.74 6.39
C LEU A 68 1.65 -10.44 6.63
N GLU A 69 1.67 -11.67 7.14
CA GLU A 69 0.48 -12.42 7.53
C GLU A 69 -0.26 -11.71 8.66
N ALA A 70 0.46 -11.25 9.70
CA ALA A 70 -0.10 -10.44 10.78
C ALA A 70 -0.72 -9.12 10.28
N THR A 71 -0.08 -8.43 9.32
CA THR A 71 -0.62 -7.19 8.74
C THR A 71 -1.92 -7.46 7.98
N ILE A 72 -1.97 -8.54 7.18
CA ILE A 72 -3.19 -8.91 6.44
C ILE A 72 -4.31 -9.33 7.40
N LEU A 73 -4.04 -10.22 8.35
CA LEU A 73 -4.98 -10.64 9.37
C LEU A 73 -5.55 -9.42 10.12
N ALA A 74 -4.68 -8.53 10.62
CA ALA A 74 -5.09 -7.30 11.30
C ALA A 74 -6.03 -6.41 10.45
N ILE A 75 -5.86 -6.35 9.12
CA ILE A 75 -6.78 -5.58 8.25
C ILE A 75 -8.19 -6.16 8.33
N PHE A 76 -8.36 -7.48 8.24
CA PHE A 76 -9.67 -8.12 8.30
C PHE A 76 -10.28 -8.06 9.70
N LEU A 77 -9.50 -8.30 10.76
CA LEU A 77 -9.98 -8.22 12.16
C LEU A 77 -10.42 -6.80 12.58
N THR A 78 -9.91 -5.76 11.90
CA THR A 78 -10.28 -4.35 12.12
C THR A 78 -11.27 -3.82 11.06
N GLN A 79 -11.84 -4.69 10.23
CA GLN A 79 -12.88 -4.33 9.26
C GLN A 79 -14.18 -3.92 9.96
N GLY A 80 -15.00 -3.08 9.31
CA GLY A 80 -16.23 -2.52 9.92
C GLY A 80 -16.02 -1.43 10.97
N GLN A 81 -14.82 -1.28 11.55
CA GLN A 81 -14.52 -0.27 12.58
C GLN A 81 -14.24 1.12 11.99
N GLU A 82 -15.27 1.81 11.48
CA GLU A 82 -15.13 3.02 10.65
C GLU A 82 -14.48 4.23 11.35
N TYR A 83 -14.42 4.22 12.69
CA TYR A 83 -13.69 5.19 13.52
C TYR A 83 -12.16 5.02 13.46
N LEU A 84 -11.68 3.84 13.02
CA LEU A 84 -10.27 3.62 12.68
C LEU A 84 -10.04 4.00 11.22
N LYS A 85 -8.86 4.56 10.92
CA LYS A 85 -8.28 4.57 9.58
C LYS A 85 -7.05 3.67 9.58
N ARG A 86 -6.97 2.78 8.60
CA ARG A 86 -5.98 1.70 8.52
C ARG A 86 -5.13 1.88 7.28
N PHE A 87 -3.81 1.76 7.38
CA PHE A 87 -2.88 1.93 6.27
C PHE A 87 -1.59 1.13 6.50
N THR A 88 -0.98 0.56 5.46
CA THR A 88 0.22 -0.26 5.65
C THR A 88 1.47 0.59 5.83
N ILE A 89 2.36 0.25 6.77
CA ILE A 89 3.68 0.87 6.89
C ILE A 89 4.73 -0.22 6.65
N SER A 90 5.45 -0.16 5.52
CA SER A 90 6.55 -1.07 5.19
C SER A 90 7.91 -0.41 5.43
N PHE A 91 8.73 -1.02 6.28
CA PHE A 91 10.10 -0.63 6.55
C PHE A 91 11.07 -1.43 5.67
N VAL A 92 12.09 -0.77 5.15
CA VAL A 92 13.24 -1.41 4.49
C VAL A 92 14.50 -0.93 5.18
N SER A 93 15.22 -1.85 5.80
CA SER A 93 16.44 -1.58 6.56
C SER A 93 17.60 -2.45 6.09
N GLU A 94 18.79 -2.15 6.56
CA GLU A 94 20.04 -2.84 6.25
C GLU A 94 20.76 -3.19 7.55
N PHE A 95 21.34 -4.37 7.63
CA PHE A 95 22.21 -4.80 8.71
C PHE A 95 23.25 -5.76 8.13
N ASN A 96 24.54 -5.53 8.41
CA ASN A 96 25.68 -6.28 7.87
C ASN A 96 25.58 -6.53 6.35
N GLY A 97 25.30 -5.46 5.59
CA GLY A 97 25.15 -5.48 4.13
C GLY A 97 23.88 -6.19 3.59
N LYS A 98 23.08 -6.81 4.45
CA LYS A 98 21.85 -7.53 4.06
C LYS A 98 20.62 -6.63 4.22
N VAL A 99 19.75 -6.63 3.22
CA VAL A 99 18.51 -5.82 3.21
C VAL A 99 17.34 -6.61 3.80
N PHE A 100 16.77 -6.07 4.88
CA PHE A 100 15.60 -6.61 5.57
C PHE A 100 14.34 -5.83 5.19
N ARG A 101 13.19 -6.52 5.23
CA ARG A 101 11.87 -5.95 4.95
C ARG A 101 10.93 -6.35 6.07
N HIS A 102 10.13 -5.40 6.52
CA HIS A 102 9.17 -5.57 7.59
C HIS A 102 7.94 -4.72 7.30
N VAL A 103 6.79 -5.07 7.88
CA VAL A 103 5.53 -4.37 7.66
C VAL A 103 4.64 -4.46 8.89
N VAL A 104 3.91 -3.37 9.16
CA VAL A 104 2.86 -3.27 10.18
C VAL A 104 1.63 -2.60 9.56
N LEU A 105 0.49 -2.75 10.24
CA LEU A 105 -0.71 -1.97 9.98
C LEU A 105 -0.69 -0.71 10.84
N GLY A 106 -0.42 0.44 10.23
CA GLY A 106 -0.61 1.74 10.87
C GLY A 106 -2.09 2.03 11.09
N ILE A 107 -2.41 2.52 12.28
CA ILE A 107 -3.75 2.90 12.71
C ILE A 107 -3.76 4.40 13.03
N TYR A 108 -4.86 5.06 12.66
CA TYR A 108 -5.18 6.41 13.08
C TYR A 108 -6.63 6.46 13.58
N SER A 109 -6.86 7.10 14.72
CA SER A 109 -8.20 7.33 15.26
C SER A 109 -8.18 8.52 16.24
N SER A 110 -9.23 9.33 16.23
CA SER A 110 -9.41 10.48 17.15
C SER A 110 -8.19 11.40 17.31
N GLY A 111 -7.44 11.64 16.23
CA GLY A 111 -6.26 12.50 16.22
C GLY A 111 -4.94 11.80 16.53
N LEU A 112 -4.98 10.58 17.08
CA LEU A 112 -3.84 9.79 17.52
C LEU A 112 -3.49 8.67 16.52
N PHE A 113 -2.23 8.26 16.55
CA PHE A 113 -1.66 7.20 15.73
C PHE A 113 -1.18 6.04 16.62
N GLY A 114 -1.23 4.83 16.06
CA GLY A 114 -0.74 3.59 16.65
C GLY A 114 -0.47 2.56 15.56
N ALA A 115 -0.22 1.31 15.93
CA ALA A 115 0.02 0.25 14.96
C ALA A 115 -0.24 -1.17 15.50
N LEU A 116 -0.67 -2.06 14.61
CA LEU A 116 -0.81 -3.50 14.84
C LEU A 116 0.19 -4.27 13.98
N GLY A 117 0.66 -5.43 14.46
CA GLY A 117 1.44 -6.36 13.65
C GLY A 117 2.31 -7.30 14.49
N LEU A 118 3.19 -8.04 13.83
CA LEU A 118 4.16 -8.92 14.50
C LEU A 118 5.59 -8.64 14.04
N SER A 119 6.53 -8.96 14.93
CA SER A 119 7.97 -8.85 14.71
C SER A 119 8.69 -9.80 15.65
N ARG A 120 9.97 -10.07 15.35
CA ARG A 120 10.90 -10.79 16.25
C ARG A 120 11.38 -9.90 17.41
N ARG A 121 11.00 -8.62 17.40
CA ARG A 121 11.39 -7.58 18.37
C ARG A 121 10.15 -6.78 18.75
N GLU A 122 9.83 -6.73 20.04
CA GLU A 122 8.62 -6.10 20.57
C GLU A 122 8.53 -4.61 20.21
N ASN A 123 9.66 -3.90 20.31
CA ASN A 123 9.76 -2.49 19.93
C ASN A 123 9.57 -2.24 18.41
N LEU A 124 9.43 -3.27 17.59
CA LEU A 124 9.16 -3.22 16.15
C LEU A 124 7.82 -3.87 15.75
N MET A 125 6.88 -4.07 16.68
CA MET A 125 5.52 -4.56 16.37
C MET A 125 4.44 -3.56 16.81
N TYR A 126 3.60 -3.92 17.79
CA TYR A 126 2.53 -3.08 18.33
C TYR A 126 3.01 -1.69 18.75
N LYS A 127 2.12 -0.70 18.57
CA LYS A 127 2.25 0.64 19.13
C LYS A 127 0.87 1.08 19.65
N PRO A 128 0.75 1.47 20.94
CA PRO A 128 -0.51 1.98 21.48
C PRO A 128 -0.96 3.23 20.73
N LEU A 129 -2.25 3.54 20.84
CA LEU A 129 -2.90 4.62 20.10
C LEU A 129 -2.66 5.98 20.78
N ASN A 130 -1.40 6.35 21.02
CA ASN A 130 -1.02 7.52 21.81
C ASN A 130 -0.04 8.48 21.11
N PHE A 131 0.32 8.23 19.85
CA PHE A 131 1.24 9.12 19.11
C PHE A 131 0.46 10.27 18.46
N PRO A 132 0.66 11.55 18.82
CA PRO A 132 -0.13 12.66 18.28
C PRO A 132 0.22 13.03 16.83
N SER A 133 1.32 12.50 16.29
CA SER A 133 1.69 12.66 14.88
C SER A 133 2.30 11.39 14.30
N LEU A 134 2.13 11.21 12.99
CA LEU A 134 2.75 10.11 12.26
C LEU A 134 4.28 10.18 12.29
N SER A 135 4.86 11.39 12.36
CA SER A 135 6.32 11.57 12.54
C SER A 135 6.81 10.93 13.83
N LEU A 136 6.12 11.12 14.96
CA LEU A 136 6.51 10.51 16.23
C LEU A 136 6.41 8.98 16.21
N LEU A 137 5.35 8.43 15.58
CA LEU A 137 5.21 6.99 15.38
C LEU A 137 6.36 6.42 14.53
N ILE A 138 6.66 7.03 13.37
CA ILE A 138 7.76 6.60 12.49
C ILE A 138 9.13 6.78 13.17
N ASN A 139 9.33 7.84 13.95
CA ASN A 139 10.56 8.05 14.71
C ASN A 139 10.75 6.97 15.79
N ASN A 140 9.67 6.54 16.47
CA ASN A 140 9.74 5.46 17.46
C ASN A 140 10.17 4.13 16.81
N TYR A 141 9.64 3.77 15.63
CA TYR A 141 10.16 2.64 14.86
C TYR A 141 11.61 2.84 14.40
N THR A 142 11.98 4.07 13.99
CA THR A 142 13.35 4.38 13.54
C THR A 142 14.37 4.19 14.67
N GLN A 143 14.04 4.65 15.88
CA GLN A 143 14.80 4.37 17.10
C GLN A 143 14.84 2.86 17.41
N GLY A 144 13.71 2.15 17.25
CA GLY A 144 13.65 0.70 17.39
C GLY A 144 14.60 -0.04 16.44
N TYR A 145 14.68 0.36 15.17
CA TYR A 145 15.64 -0.20 14.22
C TYR A 145 17.09 0.12 14.60
N HIS A 146 17.36 1.37 14.97
CA HIS A 146 18.69 1.81 15.36
C HIS A 146 19.21 1.05 16.60
N GLY A 147 18.36 0.82 17.60
CA GLY A 147 18.67 0.02 18.79
C GLY A 147 18.93 -1.48 18.52
N HIS A 148 18.53 -1.99 17.35
CA HIS A 148 18.91 -3.33 16.85
C HIS A 148 20.00 -3.25 15.76
N HIS A 149 20.78 -2.16 15.72
CA HIS A 149 21.87 -1.89 14.76
C HIS A 149 21.45 -1.85 13.28
N HIS A 150 20.15 -1.79 12.98
CA HIS A 150 19.65 -1.66 11.61
C HIS A 150 19.70 -0.21 11.12
N LYS A 151 20.32 0.01 9.96
CA LYS A 151 20.24 1.27 9.21
C LYS A 151 18.94 1.31 8.42
N LEU A 152 18.04 2.24 8.72
CA LEU A 152 16.79 2.39 7.96
C LEU A 152 17.09 3.02 6.58
N LEU A 153 16.72 2.33 5.49
CA LEU A 153 16.95 2.80 4.12
C LEU A 153 15.78 3.61 3.60
N ARG A 154 14.54 3.12 3.83
CA ARG A 154 13.30 3.79 3.42
C ARG A 154 12.08 3.26 4.17
N VAL A 155 11.10 4.14 4.35
CA VAL A 155 9.73 3.80 4.77
C VAL A 155 8.80 3.95 3.57
N LYS A 156 7.83 3.04 3.44
CA LYS A 156 6.74 3.16 2.46
C LYS A 156 5.42 3.11 3.21
N ILE A 157 4.55 4.08 2.97
CA ILE A 157 3.24 4.14 3.60
C ILE A 157 2.20 3.94 2.49
N GLY A 158 1.29 2.99 2.69
CA GLY A 158 0.21 2.67 1.75
C GLY A 158 -0.86 3.76 1.70
N LEU A 159 -1.90 3.56 0.92
CA LEU A 159 -3.12 4.38 1.03
C LEU A 159 -4.03 3.85 2.16
N PRO A 160 -4.98 4.68 2.64
CA PRO A 160 -6.06 4.23 3.53
C PRO A 160 -6.82 3.05 2.93
N ILE A 161 -7.11 2.04 3.75
CA ILE A 161 -7.77 0.80 3.34
C ILE A 161 -9.26 0.91 3.64
N SER A 162 -10.11 0.73 2.62
CA SER A 162 -11.57 0.76 2.77
C SER A 162 -12.06 -0.28 3.79
N HIS A 163 -13.03 0.10 4.62
CA HIS A 163 -13.71 -0.82 5.57
C HIS A 163 -14.76 -1.70 4.87
N ARG A 164 -15.12 -1.35 3.64
CA ARG A 164 -16.01 -2.10 2.75
C ARG A 164 -15.39 -2.09 1.35
N PRO A 165 -14.24 -2.78 1.15
CA PRO A 165 -13.59 -2.81 -0.15
C PRO A 165 -14.40 -3.69 -1.12
N TYR A 166 -14.28 -3.45 -2.42
CA TYR A 166 -14.89 -4.34 -3.40
C TYR A 166 -14.13 -5.68 -3.47
N MET A 167 -14.83 -6.78 -3.80
CA MET A 167 -14.24 -8.14 -3.81
C MET A 167 -12.93 -8.25 -4.61
N LEU A 168 -12.84 -7.56 -5.75
CA LEU A 168 -11.70 -7.55 -6.66
C LEU A 168 -10.72 -6.37 -6.42
N GLU A 169 -11.00 -5.51 -5.44
CA GLU A 169 -10.10 -4.43 -5.03
C GLU A 169 -8.79 -5.00 -4.49
N LYS A 170 -7.72 -4.21 -4.53
CA LYS A 170 -6.37 -4.60 -4.09
C LYS A 170 -5.84 -3.59 -3.09
N ILE A 171 -5.17 -4.07 -2.05
CA ILE A 171 -4.51 -3.20 -1.05
C ILE A 171 -3.46 -2.33 -1.74
N GLN A 172 -3.54 -1.03 -1.53
CA GLN A 172 -2.63 -0.05 -2.14
C GLN A 172 -1.37 0.13 -1.28
N TRP A 173 -0.44 -0.81 -1.38
CA TRP A 173 0.83 -0.87 -0.60
C TRP A 173 1.83 0.27 -0.85
N LYS A 174 1.57 1.15 -1.83
CA LYS A 174 2.47 2.22 -2.28
C LYS A 174 1.70 3.53 -2.41
N GLY A 175 1.57 4.27 -1.31
CA GLY A 175 1.12 5.66 -1.31
C GLY A 175 2.32 6.60 -1.40
N ILE A 176 3.01 6.81 -0.27
CA ILE A 176 4.22 7.63 -0.19
C ILE A 176 5.48 6.78 0.09
N ILE A 177 6.63 7.26 -0.36
CA ILE A 177 7.94 6.61 -0.13
C ILE A 177 8.90 7.67 0.44
N ILE A 178 9.41 7.42 1.64
CA ILE A 178 10.35 8.30 2.34
C ILE A 178 11.72 7.62 2.34
N PRO A 179 12.70 8.08 1.55
CA PRO A 179 14.06 7.55 1.57
C PRO A 179 14.87 8.20 2.69
N PHE A 180 15.39 7.38 3.60
CA PHE A 180 16.27 7.81 4.69
C PHE A 180 17.74 7.86 4.26
N ASN A 181 18.09 7.18 3.16
CA ASN A 181 19.45 7.13 2.62
C ASN A 181 19.80 8.25 1.61
N LYS A 182 18.87 9.16 1.28
CA LYS A 182 19.04 10.18 0.23
C LYS A 182 19.29 11.61 0.77
N GLY A 183 19.72 11.77 2.03
CA GLY A 183 20.08 13.09 2.59
C GLY A 183 18.91 14.03 2.85
N TYR A 184 17.69 13.51 3.00
CA TYR A 184 16.52 14.31 3.40
C TYR A 184 16.69 14.84 4.81
N THR A 185 16.35 16.12 5.05
CA THR A 185 16.38 16.67 6.41
C THR A 185 15.20 16.13 7.24
N LYS A 186 15.33 16.16 8.57
CA LYS A 186 14.23 15.82 9.48
C LYS A 186 12.98 16.68 9.22
N LYS A 187 13.16 17.93 8.77
CA LYS A 187 12.08 18.84 8.40
C LYS A 187 11.33 18.37 7.15
N ASP A 188 12.04 17.91 6.12
CA ASP A 188 11.42 17.40 4.88
C ASP A 188 10.61 16.12 5.15
N ILE A 189 11.14 15.21 5.97
CA ILE A 189 10.45 13.99 6.40
C ILE A 189 9.17 14.35 7.16
N ASN A 190 9.25 15.30 8.11
CA ASN A 190 8.07 15.78 8.84
C ASN A 190 7.02 16.38 7.90
N ASN A 191 7.41 17.26 6.97
CA ASN A 191 6.49 17.87 6.00
C ASN A 191 5.75 16.82 5.16
N ILE A 192 6.44 15.76 4.70
CA ILE A 192 5.83 14.67 3.94
C ILE A 192 4.84 13.88 4.80
N LEU A 193 5.19 13.57 6.06
CA LEU A 193 4.34 12.84 6.99
C LEU A 193 3.13 13.65 7.45
N ASP A 194 3.27 14.96 7.62
CA ASP A 194 2.17 15.87 7.95
C ASP A 194 1.22 16.06 6.76
N HIS A 195 1.75 16.16 5.53
CA HIS A 195 0.92 16.15 4.32
C HIS A 195 0.10 14.85 4.20
N TYR A 196 0.73 13.69 4.41
CA TYR A 196 0.01 12.41 4.45
C TYR A 196 -1.00 12.36 5.60
N SER A 197 -0.67 12.90 6.78
CA SER A 197 -1.58 12.96 7.92
C SER A 197 -2.82 13.83 7.66
N ARG A 198 -2.68 14.93 6.91
CA ARG A 198 -3.81 15.76 6.44
C ARG A 198 -4.67 15.01 5.42
N PHE A 199 -4.05 14.32 4.47
CA PHE A 199 -4.74 13.46 3.51
C PHE A 199 -5.54 12.34 4.21
N LEU A 200 -4.96 11.69 5.22
CA LEU A 200 -5.60 10.64 6.03
C LEU A 200 -6.79 11.15 6.86
N ARG A 201 -6.75 12.42 7.29
CA ARG A 201 -7.83 13.12 8.01
C ARG A 201 -8.96 13.60 7.07
N GLY A 202 -8.67 13.80 5.79
CA GLY A 202 -9.66 14.21 4.79
C GLY A 202 -10.71 13.14 4.51
N SER A 203 -11.90 13.56 4.09
CA SER A 203 -12.99 12.64 3.74
C SER A 203 -12.59 11.70 2.60
N THR A 204 -12.47 10.41 2.93
CA THR A 204 -11.99 9.34 2.03
C THR A 204 -12.74 9.25 0.69
N ASN A 205 -13.98 9.75 0.64
CA ASN A 205 -14.86 9.65 -0.52
C ASN A 205 -14.51 10.65 -1.64
N ALA A 206 -13.75 11.72 -1.36
CA ALA A 206 -13.44 12.77 -2.33
C ALA A 206 -12.08 12.61 -3.04
N ILE A 207 -11.14 11.86 -2.46
CA ILE A 207 -9.70 11.95 -2.79
C ILE A 207 -9.16 10.72 -3.55
N ILE A 208 -10.04 9.95 -4.23
CA ILE A 208 -9.62 8.76 -5.00
C ILE A 208 -9.11 9.11 -6.41
N LYS A 209 -9.38 10.33 -6.94
CA LYS A 209 -8.96 10.73 -8.31
C LYS A 209 -8.23 12.06 -8.47
N LYS A 210 -8.11 12.90 -7.43
CA LYS A 210 -7.28 14.13 -7.49
C LYS A 210 -6.28 14.17 -6.36
N SER A 211 -5.00 14.13 -6.74
CA SER A 211 -3.81 14.41 -5.92
C SER A 211 -3.69 13.70 -4.55
N LEU A 212 -3.06 12.52 -4.53
CA LEU A 212 -1.80 12.50 -3.81
C LEU A 212 -0.77 13.21 -4.69
N PRO A 213 0.04 14.15 -4.15
CA PRO A 213 1.18 14.65 -4.90
C PRO A 213 2.08 13.47 -5.24
N ASN A 214 2.49 13.39 -6.51
CA ASN A 214 3.42 12.37 -6.99
C ASN A 214 4.82 12.76 -6.52
N ILE A 215 5.07 12.66 -5.20
CA ILE A 215 6.36 12.91 -4.54
C ILE A 215 7.29 11.73 -4.86
N SER A 216 7.59 11.60 -6.15
CA SER A 216 8.86 11.06 -6.60
C SER A 216 9.99 11.86 -5.96
N SER A 217 11.12 11.23 -5.68
CA SER A 217 12.25 11.88 -5.00
C SER A 217 12.95 12.98 -5.81
N ASP A 218 12.44 13.29 -7.00
CA ASP A 218 13.21 13.93 -8.06
C ASP A 218 12.78 15.38 -8.27
N SER A 219 11.63 15.79 -7.72
CA SER A 219 11.12 17.18 -7.72
C SER A 219 11.78 18.09 -6.68
N PHE A 220 12.68 17.57 -5.83
CA PHE A 220 13.50 18.36 -4.89
C PHE A 220 14.97 18.45 -5.32
N LYS A 221 15.23 18.56 -6.63
CA LYS A 221 16.56 18.94 -7.13
C LYS A 221 16.77 20.45 -7.01
N THR A 222 17.45 20.83 -5.92
CA THR A 222 18.27 22.05 -5.77
C THR A 222 17.85 23.28 -6.59
N ALA A 223 17.25 24.26 -5.92
CA ALA A 223 17.18 25.64 -6.43
C ALA A 223 18.58 26.27 -6.47
N LYS A 224 19.38 25.93 -7.49
CA LYS A 224 20.57 26.73 -7.85
C LYS A 224 20.07 28.05 -8.43
N LYS A 225 20.39 29.13 -7.71
CA LYS A 225 20.17 30.54 -8.05
C LYS A 225 20.49 30.81 -9.53
N GLN A 226 19.46 30.90 -10.38
CA GLN A 226 19.64 31.35 -11.76
C GLN A 226 19.91 32.85 -11.76
N GLN A 227 21.14 33.23 -12.09
CA GLN A 227 21.43 34.56 -12.61
C GLN A 227 20.95 34.62 -14.06
N ASN A 228 20.33 35.74 -14.44
CA ASN A 228 19.97 36.03 -15.84
C ASN A 228 21.22 35.99 -16.73
N PRO A 229 21.04 35.65 -18.01
CA PRO A 229 21.38 36.66 -19.01
C PRO A 229 20.20 37.01 -19.92
N SER A 230 20.20 38.26 -20.37
CA SER A 230 19.20 38.83 -21.25
C SER A 230 19.57 38.65 -22.74
N TYR A 231 18.57 38.90 -23.59
CA TYR A 231 18.63 39.31 -25.00
C TYR A 231 18.45 38.32 -26.19
N ARG A 232 17.60 38.85 -27.09
CA ARG A 232 17.50 38.66 -28.55
C ARG A 232 16.95 37.35 -29.12
N LYS A 233 15.62 37.32 -29.15
CA LYS A 233 14.78 36.75 -30.21
C LYS A 233 15.19 37.34 -31.58
N VAL A 234 15.63 36.51 -32.52
CA VAL A 234 15.82 36.89 -33.94
C VAL A 234 14.79 36.13 -34.79
N ILE A 235 14.02 36.88 -35.57
CA ILE A 235 13.08 36.34 -36.56
C ILE A 235 13.80 36.27 -37.90
N ARG A 236 13.59 35.19 -38.68
CA ARG A 236 13.81 35.23 -40.12
C ARG A 236 12.75 34.42 -40.86
N LEU A 237 12.08 35.06 -41.82
CA LEU A 237 11.19 34.42 -42.78
C LEU A 237 12.02 33.55 -43.76
N GLY A 238 11.36 32.56 -44.37
CA GLY A 238 11.99 31.66 -45.34
C GLY A 238 11.87 32.12 -46.80
N MET A 239 12.47 31.34 -47.69
CA MET A 239 12.20 31.33 -49.13
C MET A 239 12.51 29.93 -49.73
N VAL A 240 12.13 29.69 -50.98
CA VAL A 240 11.80 28.36 -51.54
C VAL A 240 12.51 28.08 -52.88
N ARG A 241 12.66 26.78 -53.23
CA ARG A 241 13.08 26.17 -54.54
C ARG A 241 14.60 26.18 -54.82
N ASN A 242 15.17 25.26 -55.62
CA ASN A 242 14.58 24.33 -56.63
C ASN A 242 15.33 22.96 -56.77
N LYS A 243 14.85 22.10 -57.69
CA LYS A 243 15.39 20.81 -58.22
C LYS A 243 16.93 20.78 -58.48
N SER A 244 17.66 19.68 -58.72
CA SER A 244 17.41 18.37 -59.42
C SER A 244 18.67 17.46 -59.26
N ASP A 245 18.81 16.18 -59.66
CA ASP A 245 17.97 14.98 -59.93
C ASP A 245 18.93 13.77 -60.20
N ASN A 246 18.43 12.51 -60.34
CA ASN A 246 19.14 11.25 -60.76
C ASN A 246 20.13 10.57 -59.75
N LYS A 247 20.36 9.24 -59.73
CA LYS A 247 19.73 8.03 -60.34
C LYS A 247 20.17 6.75 -59.58
N VAL A 248 19.28 5.73 -59.49
CA VAL A 248 19.46 4.26 -59.79
C VAL A 248 20.82 3.63 -59.38
N SER A 249 20.95 2.59 -58.53
CA SER A 249 20.33 1.23 -58.49
C SER A 249 20.63 0.56 -57.09
N SER A 250 20.21 -0.64 -56.67
CA SER A 250 19.10 -1.59 -56.94
C SER A 250 19.15 -2.79 -55.95
N SER A 251 18.09 -3.62 -55.86
CA SER A 251 18.06 -5.11 -55.71
C SER A 251 18.86 -5.81 -54.56
N LEU A 252 18.39 -6.78 -53.76
CA LEU A 252 17.24 -7.72 -53.71
C LEU A 252 17.04 -8.11 -52.20
N SER A 253 15.85 -8.22 -51.59
CA SER A 253 14.70 -9.15 -51.74
C SER A 253 14.69 -10.34 -50.74
N ILE A 254 13.51 -10.96 -50.54
CA ILE A 254 13.15 -12.06 -49.59
C ILE A 254 12.77 -11.53 -48.18
N SER A 255 11.53 -11.53 -47.65
CA SER A 255 10.21 -12.17 -47.90
C SER A 255 9.80 -13.19 -46.83
N SER A 256 8.49 -13.22 -46.56
CA SER A 256 7.66 -14.09 -45.69
C SER A 256 7.53 -13.63 -44.23
N THR A 257 6.46 -12.94 -43.79
CA THR A 257 5.00 -13.13 -43.95
C THR A 257 4.44 -14.32 -43.18
N TRP A 258 3.76 -14.04 -42.07
CA TRP A 258 2.62 -14.82 -41.59
C TRP A 258 1.46 -13.87 -41.26
N ARG A 259 0.26 -14.21 -41.75
CA ARG A 259 -0.95 -13.38 -41.66
C ARG A 259 -1.85 -13.84 -40.52
N SER A 260 -2.66 -12.90 -40.03
CA SER A 260 -3.82 -13.14 -39.16
C SER A 260 -4.86 -14.04 -39.83
N VAL A 261 -5.61 -14.79 -39.01
CA VAL A 261 -6.91 -15.38 -39.37
C VAL A 261 -7.94 -14.94 -38.33
N THR A 262 -9.17 -14.68 -38.78
CA THR A 262 -10.27 -14.12 -37.98
C THR A 262 -11.50 -15.04 -37.97
N ASN A 263 -12.37 -14.80 -36.98
CA ASN A 263 -13.80 -15.13 -36.91
C ASN A 263 -14.25 -16.59 -36.73
N LEU A 264 -15.04 -16.82 -35.66
CA LEU A 264 -16.47 -17.23 -35.64
C LEU A 264 -16.83 -17.78 -34.23
N PRO A 265 -18.12 -17.84 -33.81
CA PRO A 265 -19.21 -16.88 -33.99
C PRO A 265 -19.84 -16.45 -32.63
N ILE A 266 -20.74 -15.46 -32.66
CA ILE A 266 -21.54 -15.02 -31.51
C ILE A 266 -22.88 -15.77 -31.50
N ILE A 267 -23.31 -16.28 -30.34
CA ILE A 267 -24.68 -16.78 -30.12
C ILE A 267 -25.35 -15.96 -29.03
N ASN A 268 -26.47 -15.33 -29.36
CA ASN A 268 -27.36 -14.64 -28.43
C ASN A 268 -28.52 -15.56 -28.04
N SER A 269 -28.79 -15.71 -26.74
CA SER A 269 -30.07 -16.24 -26.26
C SER A 269 -30.59 -15.36 -25.11
N LYS A 270 -31.66 -14.60 -25.37
CA LYS A 270 -32.41 -13.90 -24.33
C LYS A 270 -33.21 -14.91 -23.51
N LEU A 271 -33.21 -14.79 -22.19
CA LEU A 271 -34.33 -15.23 -21.37
C LEU A 271 -34.57 -14.20 -20.26
N ALA A 272 -35.81 -13.74 -20.15
CA ALA A 272 -36.23 -12.81 -19.11
C ALA A 272 -37.17 -13.53 -18.14
N ARG A 273 -37.01 -13.27 -16.83
CA ARG A 273 -38.08 -13.44 -15.86
C ARG A 273 -37.88 -12.46 -14.70
N SER A 274 -38.98 -11.95 -14.17
CA SER A 274 -39.03 -10.88 -13.19
C SER A 274 -39.58 -11.35 -11.84
N GLN A 275 -39.60 -10.40 -10.88
CA GLN A 275 -40.34 -10.38 -9.61
C GLN A 275 -39.61 -10.80 -8.31
N THR A 276 -39.21 -9.75 -7.56
CA THR A 276 -39.49 -9.50 -6.11
C THR A 276 -39.30 -10.65 -5.11
N SER A 277 -38.45 -10.55 -4.07
CA SER A 277 -38.67 -9.67 -2.90
C SER A 277 -37.63 -9.97 -1.78
N THR A 278 -37.65 -9.18 -0.70
CA THR A 278 -36.93 -9.37 0.59
C THR A 278 -35.41 -9.52 0.55
N ASN A 279 -34.70 -8.38 0.60
CA ASN A 279 -33.28 -8.34 0.97
C ASN A 279 -33.12 -8.30 2.50
N SER A 280 -32.77 -9.44 3.10
CA SER A 280 -32.19 -9.51 4.45
C SER A 280 -30.97 -10.42 4.43
N TYR A 281 -29.79 -9.85 4.16
CA TYR A 281 -28.54 -10.60 4.13
C TYR A 281 -27.72 -10.34 5.38
N GLU A 282 -27.91 -11.24 6.35
CA GLU A 282 -27.08 -11.42 7.53
C GLU A 282 -25.66 -11.84 7.09
N VAL A 283 -24.64 -11.06 7.47
CA VAL A 283 -23.24 -11.43 7.19
C VAL A 283 -22.76 -12.35 8.30
N ARG A 284 -22.74 -13.66 8.02
CA ARG A 284 -22.00 -14.64 8.83
C ARG A 284 -20.52 -14.64 8.40
N ILE A 285 -19.65 -14.66 9.42
CA ILE A 285 -18.18 -14.69 9.32
C ILE A 285 -17.71 -16.14 9.16
#